data_AF-A0A9P0Y2U5-F1
#
_entry.id   AF-A0A9P0Y2U5-F1
#
_cell.length_a   1.000
_cell.length_b   1.000
_cell.length_c   1.000
_cell.angle_alpha   90.00
_cell.angle_beta   90.00
_cell.angle_gamma   90.00
#
_symmetry.space_group_name_H-M   'P 1'
#
loop_
_entity.id
_entity.type
_entity.pdbx_description
1 polymer ?
#
loop_
_entity_poly.entity_id
_entity_poly.type
_entity_poly.pdbx_seq_one_letter_code
_entity_poly.pdbx_strand_id
1 'polypeptide(L)'
;MVDSLKTLFAWFPVLRKLFEARTAEEFDDFLDLHFEECVQRMEAEAHHLNGDCEEKLSAFLAATLSMPGLSVVREGYSNGRVDLTIKSESINTPQRRLAEAKIYSGPSYHVQAIAQLISRYSTGRQSRGYVVEYVKKPGISDIVVKLRSSADETLPVSQHGITKEHSMKWAYVSSHKHASEELIHVVHINVNIHR
;
A
#
# COMPACT_ATOMS: atom_id res chain seq x y z
N MET A 1 24.56 23.70 9.79
CA MET A 1 23.28 22.95 9.92
C MET A 1 22.47 23.01 8.62
N VAL A 2 22.19 24.21 8.07
CA VAL A 2 21.47 24.36 6.79
C VAL A 2 22.19 23.67 5.61
N ASP A 3 23.52 23.78 5.53
CA ASP A 3 24.29 23.10 4.46
C ASP A 3 24.31 21.57 4.61
N SER A 4 24.34 21.06 5.84
CA SER A 4 24.32 19.61 6.09
C SER A 4 22.98 18.98 5.67
N LEU A 5 21.87 19.68 5.88
CA LEU A 5 20.53 19.21 5.53
C LEU A 5 20.29 19.27 4.02
N LYS A 6 20.78 20.32 3.35
CA LYS A 6 20.77 20.42 1.88
C LYS A 6 21.57 19.29 1.24
N THR A 7 22.76 19.00 1.76
CA THR A 7 23.58 17.88 1.26
C THR A 7 22.90 16.54 1.48
N LEU A 8 22.30 16.30 2.66
CA LEU A 8 21.53 15.09 2.93
C LEU A 8 20.40 14.90 1.92
N PHE A 9 19.63 15.94 1.64
CA PHE A 9 18.53 15.89 0.68
C PHE A 9 18.97 15.78 -0.77
N ALA A 10 20.17 16.25 -1.11
CA ALA A 10 20.77 16.01 -2.41
C ALA A 10 21.16 14.53 -2.59
N TRP A 11 21.63 13.87 -1.52
CA TRP A 11 21.99 12.44 -1.55
C TRP A 11 20.78 11.51 -1.43
N PHE A 12 19.72 11.94 -0.75
CA PHE A 12 18.52 11.14 -0.51
C PHE A 12 17.25 11.90 -0.93
N PRO A 13 16.93 11.95 -2.24
CA PRO A 13 15.75 12.65 -2.75
C PRO A 13 14.42 12.14 -2.18
N VAL A 14 14.32 10.85 -1.88
CA VAL A 14 13.14 10.22 -1.26
C VAL A 14 12.90 10.78 0.16
N LEU A 15 13.96 10.91 0.96
CA LEU A 15 13.90 11.50 2.30
C LEU A 15 13.49 12.98 2.23
N ARG A 16 13.97 13.70 1.21
CA ARG A 16 13.58 15.08 0.95
C ARG A 16 12.07 15.19 0.71
N LYS A 17 11.50 14.35 -0.16
CA LYS A 17 10.06 14.34 -0.45
C LYS A 17 9.22 14.11 0.80
N LEU A 18 9.58 13.13 1.62
CA LEU A 18 8.92 12.88 2.90
C LEU A 18 8.99 14.09 3.84
N PHE A 19 10.15 14.74 3.92
CA PHE A 19 10.34 15.89 4.79
C PHE A 19 9.61 17.16 4.29
N GLU A 20 9.52 17.33 2.98
CA GLU A 20 8.86 18.47 2.33
C GLU A 20 7.34 18.32 2.29
N ALA A 21 6.79 17.11 2.41
CA ALA A 21 5.35 16.89 2.49
C ALA A 21 4.73 17.64 3.69
N ARG A 22 3.71 18.45 3.41
CA ARG A 22 2.93 19.25 4.36
C ARG A 22 1.45 18.92 4.34
N THR A 23 0.96 18.30 3.27
CA THR A 23 -0.44 17.87 3.16
C THR A 23 -0.57 16.35 3.18
N ALA A 24 -1.79 15.86 3.38
CA ALA A 24 -2.09 14.43 3.28
C ALA A 24 -1.86 13.90 1.86
N GLU A 25 -2.15 14.72 0.84
CA GLU A 25 -1.97 14.38 -0.58
C GLU A 25 -0.48 14.29 -0.95
N GLU A 26 0.34 15.27 -0.53
CA GLU A 26 1.79 15.22 -0.75
C GLU A 26 2.45 14.02 -0.05
N PHE A 27 1.91 13.63 1.12
CA PHE A 27 2.35 12.41 1.80
C PHE A 27 1.94 11.14 1.06
N ASP A 28 0.75 11.12 0.46
CA ASP A 28 0.29 10.01 -0.36
C ASP A 28 1.11 9.87 -1.65
N ASP A 29 1.42 10.99 -2.32
CA ASP A 29 2.30 11.01 -3.50
C ASP A 29 3.71 10.50 -3.17
N PHE A 30 4.24 10.88 -2.01
CA PHE A 30 5.50 10.32 -1.50
C PHE A 30 5.38 8.81 -1.28
N LEU A 31 4.32 8.36 -0.59
CA LEU A 31 4.16 6.95 -0.26
C LEU A 31 4.00 6.08 -1.51
N ASP A 32 3.25 6.53 -2.52
CA ASP A 32 3.08 5.78 -3.76
C ASP A 32 4.42 5.52 -4.45
N LEU A 33 5.27 6.55 -4.53
CA LEU A 33 6.62 6.43 -5.11
C LEU A 33 7.51 5.50 -4.28
N HIS A 34 7.45 5.62 -2.95
CA HIS A 34 8.25 4.78 -2.05
C HIS A 34 7.80 3.32 -2.07
N PHE A 35 6.49 3.07 -2.20
CA PHE A 35 5.95 1.74 -2.45
C PHE A 35 6.48 1.16 -3.75
N GLU A 36 6.50 1.95 -4.84
CA GLU A 36 7.02 1.49 -6.13
C GLU A 36 8.47 0.98 -6.02
N GLU A 37 9.34 1.75 -5.37
CA GLU A 37 10.74 1.36 -5.15
C GLU A 37 10.84 0.07 -4.31
N CYS A 38 10.01 -0.07 -3.27
CA CYS A 38 9.97 -1.27 -2.43
C CYS A 38 9.45 -2.50 -3.19
N VAL A 39 8.42 -2.33 -4.02
CA VAL A 39 7.85 -3.37 -4.88
C VAL A 39 8.90 -3.86 -5.86
N GLN A 40 9.59 -2.95 -6.57
CA GLN A 40 10.66 -3.32 -7.51
C GLN A 40 11.77 -4.12 -6.82
N ARG A 41 12.11 -3.78 -5.57
CA ARG A 41 13.07 -4.55 -4.77
C ARG A 41 12.54 -5.95 -4.42
N MET A 42 11.27 -6.08 -4.02
CA MET A 42 10.66 -7.39 -3.78
C MET A 42 10.66 -8.25 -5.04
N GLU A 43 10.33 -7.68 -6.19
CA GLU A 43 10.31 -8.39 -7.47
C GLU A 43 11.71 -8.82 -7.92
N ALA A 44 12.73 -7.99 -7.67
CA ALA A 44 14.13 -8.35 -7.91
C ALA A 44 14.54 -9.59 -7.08
N GLU A 45 14.08 -9.66 -5.83
CA GLU A 45 14.35 -10.74 -4.88
C GLU A 45 13.33 -11.90 -4.94
N ALA A 46 12.40 -11.90 -5.91
CA ALA A 46 11.28 -12.84 -5.95
C ALA A 46 11.68 -14.33 -5.87
N HIS A 47 12.81 -14.70 -6.45
CA HIS A 47 13.36 -16.05 -6.42
C HIS A 47 13.72 -16.54 -4.99
N HIS A 48 14.05 -15.61 -4.08
CA HIS A 48 14.24 -15.91 -2.66
C HIS A 48 12.94 -15.84 -1.85
N LEU A 49 11.97 -15.04 -2.30
CA LEU A 49 10.73 -14.76 -1.59
C LEU A 49 9.56 -15.69 -1.97
N ASN A 50 9.63 -16.40 -3.10
CA ASN A 50 8.52 -17.21 -3.60
C ASN A 50 8.10 -18.34 -2.64
N GLY A 51 9.02 -18.87 -1.84
CA GLY A 51 8.72 -19.87 -0.82
C GLY A 51 8.10 -19.32 0.48
N ASP A 52 8.11 -18.00 0.68
CA ASP A 52 7.79 -17.40 1.99
C ASP A 52 6.29 -17.21 2.24
N CYS A 53 5.86 -17.35 3.49
CA CYS A 53 4.47 -17.08 3.86
C CYS A 53 4.16 -15.57 3.83
N GLU A 54 2.87 -15.24 3.86
CA GLU A 54 2.37 -13.86 3.92
C GLU A 54 3.05 -13.05 5.02
N GLU A 55 3.21 -13.63 6.22
CA GLU A 55 3.88 -12.95 7.33
C GLU A 55 5.31 -12.52 6.96
N LYS A 56 6.09 -13.38 6.32
CA LYS A 56 7.47 -13.02 5.96
C LYS A 56 7.54 -11.98 4.83
N LEU A 57 6.64 -12.08 3.85
CA LEU A 57 6.54 -11.10 2.76
C LEU A 57 6.15 -9.72 3.30
N SER A 58 5.17 -9.66 4.20
CA SER A 58 4.79 -8.43 4.89
C SER A 58 5.90 -7.91 5.80
N ALA A 59 6.72 -8.79 6.41
CA ALA A 59 7.91 -8.38 7.14
C ALA A 59 8.96 -7.72 6.25
N PHE A 60 9.23 -8.31 5.10
CA PHE A 60 10.15 -7.75 4.12
C PHE A 60 9.66 -6.39 3.61
N LEU A 61 8.37 -6.29 3.28
CA LEU A 61 7.76 -5.02 2.84
C LEU A 61 7.84 -3.95 3.93
N ALA A 62 7.51 -4.29 5.19
CA ALA A 62 7.62 -3.35 6.31
C ALA A 62 9.07 -2.86 6.50
N ALA A 63 10.03 -3.77 6.43
CA ALA A 63 11.44 -3.45 6.59
C ALA A 63 11.97 -2.57 5.45
N THR A 64 11.52 -2.80 4.21
CA THR A 64 11.93 -2.00 3.05
C THR A 64 11.26 -0.63 2.99
N LEU A 65 9.99 -0.54 3.41
CA LEU A 65 9.30 0.74 3.52
C LEU A 65 9.84 1.60 4.68
N SER A 66 10.32 0.99 5.76
CA SER A 66 10.81 1.74 6.91
C SER A 66 12.07 2.56 6.57
N MET A 67 12.07 3.83 6.91
CA MET A 67 13.20 4.74 6.70
C MET A 67 13.18 5.87 7.74
N PRO A 68 14.26 6.65 7.90
CA PRO A 68 14.22 7.81 8.80
C PRO A 68 13.03 8.73 8.50
N GLY A 69 12.19 8.98 9.50
CA GLY A 69 10.97 9.78 9.37
C GLY A 69 9.70 9.00 8.96
N LEU A 70 9.81 7.71 8.62
CA LEU A 70 8.69 6.83 8.28
C LEU A 70 8.78 5.50 9.04
N SER A 71 7.88 5.29 10.01
CA SER A 71 7.79 4.02 10.71
C SER A 71 6.73 3.12 10.07
N VAL A 72 7.08 1.85 9.86
CA VAL A 72 6.11 0.83 9.42
C VAL A 72 6.05 -0.26 10.46
N VAL A 73 4.94 -0.28 11.19
CA VAL A 73 4.69 -1.23 12.25
C VAL A 73 3.80 -2.33 11.71
N ARG A 74 4.28 -3.57 11.85
CA ARG A 74 3.43 -4.76 11.70
C ARG A 74 2.81 -5.05 13.04
N GLU A 75 1.51 -5.28 13.08
CA GLU A 75 0.89 -5.75 14.32
C GLU A 75 0.90 -7.28 14.34
N GLY A 76 1.87 -7.85 15.06
CA GLY A 76 2.00 -9.29 15.21
C GLY A 76 0.86 -9.93 16.01
N TYR A 77 0.43 -11.11 15.54
CA TYR A 77 -0.40 -12.16 16.14
C TYR A 77 -1.76 -11.78 16.78
N SER A 78 -2.82 -12.27 16.12
CA SER A 78 -4.17 -12.61 16.62
C SER A 78 -5.04 -11.50 17.24
N ASN A 79 -5.95 -10.95 16.43
CA ASN A 79 -7.35 -10.53 16.74
C ASN A 79 -7.80 -9.37 15.85
N GLY A 80 -7.95 -9.60 14.54
CA GLY A 80 -8.52 -8.61 13.62
C GLY A 80 -7.76 -7.29 13.58
N ARG A 81 -6.48 -7.34 13.19
CA ARG A 81 -5.61 -6.17 13.07
C ARG A 81 -5.16 -6.02 11.62
N VAL A 82 -4.89 -4.78 11.24
CA VAL A 82 -4.31 -4.43 9.95
C VAL A 82 -2.88 -4.93 9.84
N ASP A 83 -2.50 -5.46 8.68
CA ASP A 83 -1.17 -6.05 8.49
C ASP A 83 -0.05 -5.02 8.68
N LEU A 84 -0.21 -3.81 8.12
CA LEU A 84 0.76 -2.73 8.23
C LEU A 84 0.10 -1.41 8.65
N THR A 85 0.67 -0.76 9.66
CA THR A 85 0.41 0.65 9.95
C THR A 85 1.66 1.47 9.62
N ILE A 86 1.50 2.40 8.68
CA ILE A 86 2.56 3.30 8.21
C ILE A 86 2.35 4.67 8.84
N LYS A 87 3.36 5.23 9.49
CA LYS A 87 3.28 6.54 10.16
C LYS A 87 4.45 7.43 9.75
N SER A 88 4.14 8.66 9.40
CA SER A 88 5.16 9.71 9.37
C SER A 88 5.49 10.11 10.81
N GLU A 89 6.77 10.08 11.14
CA GLU A 89 7.32 10.56 12.42
C GLU A 89 7.61 12.08 12.37
N SER A 90 7.14 12.78 11.33
CA SER A 90 7.25 14.24 11.23
C SER A 90 6.47 14.93 12.34
N ILE A 91 7.15 15.78 13.10
CA ILE A 91 6.57 16.57 14.21
C ILE A 91 5.47 17.53 13.71
N ASN A 92 5.59 18.01 12.47
CA ASN A 92 4.73 19.09 11.97
C ASN A 92 3.40 18.56 11.39
N THR A 93 3.41 17.38 10.80
CA THR A 93 2.28 16.84 10.05
C THR A 93 2.25 15.31 10.19
N PRO A 94 1.88 14.79 11.38
CA PRO A 94 1.80 13.35 11.58
C PRO A 94 0.74 12.76 10.66
N GLN A 95 1.16 11.84 9.82
CA GLN A 95 0.29 11.11 8.90
C GLN A 95 0.27 9.63 9.27
N ARG A 96 -0.87 8.99 9.04
CA ARG A 96 -1.05 7.54 9.23
C ARG A 96 -1.72 6.97 8.00
N ARG A 97 -1.24 5.83 7.52
CA ARG A 97 -1.90 4.99 6.50
C ARG A 97 -1.92 3.54 6.94
N LEU A 98 -2.90 2.83 6.40
CA LEU A 98 -3.16 1.43 6.68
C LEU A 98 -2.93 0.63 5.40
N ALA A 99 -2.28 -0.52 5.51
CA ALA A 99 -2.19 -1.46 4.42
C ALA A 99 -2.57 -2.88 4.86
N GLU A 100 -3.43 -3.53 4.08
CA GLU A 100 -3.71 -4.96 4.19
C GLU A 100 -2.88 -5.70 3.16
N ALA A 101 -2.16 -6.74 3.56
CA ALA A 101 -1.25 -7.47 2.70
C ALA A 101 -1.64 -8.95 2.64
N LYS A 102 -1.83 -9.49 1.43
CA LYS A 102 -2.32 -10.86 1.23
C LYS A 102 -1.55 -11.59 0.14
N ILE A 103 -1.39 -12.91 0.27
CA ILE A 103 -1.05 -13.72 -0.90
C ILE A 103 -2.30 -13.83 -1.80
N TYR A 104 -2.15 -13.48 -3.07
CA TYR A 104 -3.26 -13.56 -4.02
C TYR A 104 -3.75 -15.00 -4.20
N SER A 105 -5.03 -15.22 -3.91
CA SER A 105 -5.70 -16.53 -4.05
C SER A 105 -7.01 -16.46 -4.86
N GLY A 106 -7.32 -15.31 -5.45
CA GLY A 106 -8.50 -15.12 -6.31
C GLY A 106 -9.30 -13.86 -5.97
N PRO A 107 -10.27 -13.47 -6.82
CA PRO A 107 -11.04 -12.23 -6.64
C PRO A 107 -11.82 -12.15 -5.33
N SER A 108 -12.32 -13.28 -4.80
CA SER A 108 -13.02 -13.28 -3.52
C SER A 108 -12.12 -12.91 -2.35
N TYR A 109 -10.87 -13.36 -2.36
CA TYR A 109 -9.86 -13.00 -1.34
C TYR A 109 -9.44 -11.54 -1.47
N HIS A 110 -9.31 -11.03 -2.70
CA HIS A 110 -9.06 -9.62 -2.96
C HIS A 110 -10.16 -8.74 -2.34
N VAL A 111 -11.44 -9.06 -2.59
CA VAL A 111 -12.58 -8.33 -2.01
C VAL A 111 -12.60 -8.43 -0.48
N GLN A 112 -12.20 -9.57 0.10
CA GLN A 112 -12.09 -9.71 1.55
C GLN A 112 -11.01 -8.79 2.14
N ALA A 113 -9.86 -8.63 1.48
CA ALA A 113 -8.80 -7.72 1.90
C ALA A 113 -9.29 -6.27 1.93
N ILE A 114 -10.03 -5.84 0.90
CA ILE A 114 -10.67 -4.52 0.87
C ILE A 114 -11.65 -4.38 2.05
N ALA A 115 -12.52 -5.37 2.26
CA ALA A 115 -13.50 -5.33 3.33
C ALA A 115 -12.85 -5.26 4.73
N GLN A 116 -11.72 -5.94 4.93
CA GLN A 116 -10.95 -5.84 6.17
C GLN A 116 -10.38 -4.43 6.36
N LEU A 117 -9.71 -3.89 5.34
CA LEU A 117 -9.14 -2.56 5.37
C LEU A 117 -10.20 -1.48 5.65
N ILE A 118 -11.31 -1.51 4.90
CA ILE A 118 -12.36 -0.48 4.97
C ILE A 118 -13.19 -0.63 6.23
N SER A 119 -13.74 -1.82 6.51
CA SER A 119 -14.80 -1.97 7.51
C SER A 119 -14.29 -2.35 8.90
N ARG A 120 -13.08 -2.90 9.02
CA ARG A 120 -12.52 -3.31 10.32
C ARG A 120 -11.47 -2.37 10.85
N TYR A 121 -10.61 -1.85 9.98
CA TYR A 121 -9.39 -1.16 10.41
C TYR A 121 -9.44 0.34 10.20
N SER A 122 -10.07 0.79 9.12
CA SER A 122 -10.27 2.23 8.91
C SER A 122 -11.30 2.78 9.89
N THR A 123 -11.07 4.02 10.30
CA THR A 123 -12.04 4.82 11.05
C THR A 123 -12.75 5.84 10.17
N GLY A 124 -12.41 5.88 8.86
CA GLY A 124 -12.83 6.93 7.93
C GLY A 124 -12.03 8.22 8.01
N ARG A 125 -11.15 8.39 9.02
CA ARG A 125 -10.30 9.59 9.14
C ARG A 125 -9.19 9.65 8.09
N GLN A 126 -8.70 8.50 7.66
CA GLN A 126 -7.69 8.42 6.60
C GLN A 126 -8.41 8.29 5.27
N SER A 127 -8.18 9.25 4.38
CA SER A 127 -8.75 9.26 3.02
C SER A 127 -8.10 8.23 2.09
N ARG A 128 -7.00 7.59 2.50
CA ARG A 128 -6.29 6.58 1.70
C ARG A 128 -5.87 5.36 2.53
N GLY A 129 -5.89 4.19 1.88
CA GLY A 129 -5.29 2.95 2.36
C GLY A 129 -4.74 2.12 1.19
N TYR A 130 -4.09 1.00 1.51
CA TYR A 130 -3.41 0.16 0.53
C TYR A 130 -3.84 -1.30 0.68
N VAL A 131 -4.07 -1.97 -0.44
CA VAL A 131 -4.19 -3.43 -0.49
C VAL A 131 -2.99 -3.93 -1.29
N VAL A 132 -2.12 -4.71 -0.67
CA VAL A 132 -0.92 -5.26 -1.29
C VAL A 132 -1.10 -6.76 -1.51
N GLU A 133 -1.07 -7.19 -2.76
CA GLU A 133 -1.23 -8.59 -3.12
C GLU A 133 0.07 -9.19 -3.65
N TYR A 134 0.55 -10.24 -3.00
CA TYR A 134 1.69 -11.03 -3.44
C TYR A 134 1.23 -12.10 -4.43
N VAL A 135 1.57 -11.93 -5.70
CA VAL A 135 1.15 -12.82 -6.78
C VAL A 135 2.25 -13.83 -7.08
N LYS A 136 2.05 -15.08 -6.67
CA LYS A 136 3.00 -16.20 -6.87
C LYS A 136 2.69 -17.08 -8.09
N LYS A 137 1.82 -16.60 -8.97
CA LYS A 137 1.34 -17.32 -10.16
C LYS A 137 1.70 -16.51 -11.41
N PRO A 138 1.91 -17.16 -12.57
CA PRO A 138 2.19 -16.44 -13.81
C PRO A 138 0.98 -15.59 -14.24
N GLY A 139 1.24 -14.58 -15.09
CA GLY A 139 0.17 -13.81 -15.74
C GLY A 139 -0.43 -12.70 -14.87
N ILE A 140 0.37 -12.04 -14.02
CA ILE A 140 -0.09 -10.94 -13.15
C ILE A 140 -0.83 -9.83 -13.91
N SER A 141 -0.40 -9.50 -15.13
CA SER A 141 -1.06 -8.49 -15.96
C SER A 141 -2.54 -8.84 -16.22
N ASP A 142 -2.82 -10.09 -16.58
CA ASP A 142 -4.19 -10.56 -16.84
C ASP A 142 -5.00 -10.65 -15.55
N ILE A 143 -4.36 -11.00 -14.44
CA ILE A 143 -4.99 -11.02 -13.12
C ILE A 143 -5.49 -9.62 -12.77
N VAL A 144 -4.65 -8.59 -12.89
CA VAL A 144 -5.03 -7.21 -12.55
C VAL A 144 -6.13 -6.67 -13.45
N VAL A 145 -6.07 -6.95 -14.77
CA VAL A 145 -7.14 -6.54 -15.71
C VAL A 145 -8.48 -7.18 -15.32
N LYS A 146 -8.48 -8.46 -14.94
CA LYS A 146 -9.70 -9.17 -14.51
C LYS A 146 -10.22 -8.65 -13.18
N LEU A 147 -9.34 -8.37 -12.21
CA LEU A 147 -9.73 -7.80 -10.92
C LEU A 147 -10.41 -6.45 -11.10
N ARG A 148 -9.83 -5.56 -11.92
CA ARG A 148 -10.41 -4.24 -12.22
C ARG A 148 -11.75 -4.34 -12.94
N SER A 149 -11.82 -5.16 -13.98
CA SER A 149 -13.06 -5.37 -14.73
C SER A 149 -14.18 -5.88 -13.82
N SER A 150 -13.85 -6.84 -12.94
CA SER A 150 -14.81 -7.37 -11.96
C SER A 150 -15.20 -6.33 -10.91
N ALA A 151 -14.26 -5.50 -10.44
CA ALA A 151 -14.54 -4.44 -9.47
C ALA A 151 -15.46 -3.36 -10.08
N ASP A 152 -15.25 -2.99 -11.34
CA ASP A 152 -16.06 -2.00 -12.06
C ASP A 152 -17.46 -2.52 -12.39
N GLU A 153 -17.62 -3.83 -12.59
CA GLU A 153 -18.91 -4.47 -12.82
C GLU A 153 -19.71 -4.66 -11.51
N THR A 154 -19.04 -5.10 -10.44
CA THR A 154 -19.71 -5.55 -9.21
C THR A 154 -19.74 -4.50 -8.09
N LEU A 155 -18.91 -3.46 -8.20
CA LEU A 155 -18.75 -2.39 -7.21
C LEU A 155 -18.62 -2.90 -5.76
N PRO A 156 -17.61 -3.76 -5.47
CA PRO A 156 -17.51 -4.48 -4.22
C PRO A 156 -17.25 -3.52 -3.04
N VAL A 157 -17.68 -3.91 -1.83
CA VAL A 157 -17.40 -3.17 -0.59
C VAL A 157 -17.80 -1.68 -0.70
N SER A 158 -19.01 -1.42 -1.18
CA SER A 158 -19.52 -0.05 -1.38
C SER A 158 -18.58 0.82 -2.24
N GLN A 159 -18.01 0.23 -3.30
CA GLN A 159 -17.18 0.96 -4.24
C GLN A 159 -18.01 2.09 -4.88
N HIS A 160 -17.42 3.28 -4.92
CA HIS A 160 -17.98 4.48 -5.49
C HIS A 160 -17.32 4.77 -6.84
N GLY A 161 -18.06 4.52 -7.92
CA GLY A 161 -17.59 4.69 -9.29
C GLY A 161 -16.62 3.59 -9.74
N ILE A 162 -16.05 3.80 -10.93
CA ILE A 162 -15.08 2.88 -11.53
C ILE A 162 -13.68 3.08 -10.96
N THR A 163 -12.85 2.05 -11.09
CA THR A 163 -11.42 2.09 -10.80
C THR A 163 -10.69 3.08 -11.70
N LYS A 164 -9.59 3.62 -11.20
CA LYS A 164 -8.69 4.52 -11.93
C LYS A 164 -7.33 3.88 -12.09
N GLU A 165 -6.66 4.20 -13.19
CA GLU A 165 -5.26 3.86 -13.38
C GLU A 165 -4.40 4.46 -12.27
N HIS A 166 -3.35 3.74 -11.90
CA HIS A 166 -2.28 4.23 -11.04
C HIS A 166 -0.98 4.28 -11.85
N SER A 167 -0.05 5.16 -11.48
CA SER A 167 1.26 5.29 -12.17
C SER A 167 2.12 4.03 -12.04
N MET A 168 2.14 3.44 -10.83
CA MET A 168 2.78 2.14 -10.57
C MET A 168 2.22 1.03 -11.46
N LYS A 169 3.12 0.24 -12.03
CA LYS A 169 2.75 -0.93 -12.85
C LYS A 169 1.96 -1.94 -12.02
N TRP A 170 0.89 -2.48 -12.63
CA TRP A 170 -0.01 -3.45 -12.00
C TRP A 170 -0.68 -2.93 -10.72
N ALA A 171 -0.75 -1.61 -10.57
CA ALA A 171 -1.54 -0.97 -9.54
C ALA A 171 -2.74 -0.23 -10.12
N TYR A 172 -3.75 -0.01 -9.29
CA TYR A 172 -4.93 0.78 -9.63
C TYR A 172 -5.57 1.33 -8.36
N VAL A 173 -6.49 2.29 -8.51
CA VAL A 173 -7.19 2.91 -7.38
C VAL A 173 -8.68 2.64 -7.46
N SER A 174 -9.29 2.25 -6.36
CA SER A 174 -10.75 2.27 -6.17
C SER A 174 -11.12 3.26 -5.06
N SER A 175 -12.37 3.72 -5.04
CA SER A 175 -12.90 4.56 -3.96
C SER A 175 -14.02 3.82 -3.26
N HIS A 176 -14.06 3.81 -1.93
CA HIS A 176 -15.05 3.07 -1.16
C HIS A 176 -15.73 4.00 -0.16
N LYS A 177 -17.06 3.91 -0.08
CA LYS A 177 -17.82 4.65 0.93
C LYS A 177 -17.73 3.94 2.28
N HIS A 178 -17.12 4.61 3.25
CA HIS A 178 -16.97 4.11 4.62
C HIS A 178 -18.25 4.37 5.43
N ALA A 179 -18.41 3.67 6.57
CA ALA A 179 -19.55 3.85 7.49
C ALA A 179 -19.63 5.26 8.11
N SER A 180 -18.54 6.04 8.04
CA SER A 180 -18.54 7.47 8.41
C SER A 180 -19.01 8.38 7.27
N GLU A 181 -19.51 7.82 6.17
CA GLU A 181 -19.88 8.52 4.93
C GLU A 181 -18.73 9.14 4.13
N GLU A 182 -17.51 9.13 4.68
CA GLU A 182 -16.29 9.53 3.99
C GLU A 182 -15.89 8.55 2.89
N LEU A 183 -15.23 9.05 1.85
CA LEU A 183 -14.62 8.23 0.82
C LEU A 183 -13.19 7.87 1.22
N ILE A 184 -12.88 6.57 1.14
CA ILE A 184 -11.53 6.05 1.29
C ILE A 184 -11.06 5.57 -0.07
N HIS A 185 -9.95 6.10 -0.54
CA HIS A 185 -9.25 5.65 -1.74
C HIS A 185 -8.34 4.47 -1.39
N VAL A 186 -8.49 3.35 -2.08
CA VAL A 186 -7.66 2.16 -1.89
C VAL A 186 -6.74 2.05 -3.09
N VAL A 187 -5.43 2.11 -2.84
CA VAL A 187 -4.42 1.78 -3.85
C VAL A 187 -4.17 0.27 -3.78
N HIS A 188 -4.49 -0.41 -4.87
CA HIS A 188 -4.26 -1.84 -5.04
C HIS A 188 -2.90 -2.04 -5.68
N ILE A 189 -1.97 -2.68 -4.98
CA ILE A 189 -0.60 -2.90 -5.42
C ILE A 189 -0.40 -4.41 -5.59
N ASN A 190 -0.11 -4.85 -6.81
CA ASN A 190 0.08 -6.27 -7.11
C ASN A 190 1.56 -6.54 -7.37
N VAL A 191 2.19 -7.30 -6.48
CA VAL A 191 3.63 -7.58 -6.48
C VAL A 191 3.89 -8.92 -7.16
N ASN A 192 4.70 -8.95 -8.21
CA ASN A 192 5.04 -10.20 -8.88
C ASN A 192 6.14 -10.97 -8.13
N ILE A 193 5.72 -11.99 -7.38
CA ILE A 193 6.62 -12.91 -6.66
C ILE A 193 6.81 -14.22 -7.45
N HIS A 194 6.17 -14.34 -8.62
CA HIS A 194 6.37 -15.47 -9.53
C HIS A 194 7.62 -15.25 -10.40
N ARG A 195 8.67 -16.03 -10.14
CA ARG A 195 9.91 -16.02 -10.91
C ARG A 195 10.52 -17.41 -10.99
#